data_AF-A0A4Y9JD72-F1
#
_entry.id   AF-A0A4Y9JD72-F1
#
_cell.length_a   1.000
_cell.length_b   1.000
_cell.length_c   1.000
_cell.angle_alpha   90.00
_cell.angle_beta   90.00
_cell.angle_gamma   90.00
#
_symmetry.space_group_name_H-M   'P 1'
#
loop_
_entity.id
_entity.type
_entity.pdbx_description
1 polymer ?
#
loop_
_entity_poly.entity_id
_entity_poly.type
_entity_poly.pdbx_seq_one_letter_code
_entity_poly.pdbx_strand_id
1 'polypeptide(L)'
;MSTGELFYTYIDECKQNYLTQVMDGEGKDIFQEYSITSLTFPQNSYQEKLESEWKKFRNKYKFESSKALHFVDFKKLLLSEGQNESNPMYSYFLEDEVFSVQKLKEFFTDLQKILDDNTFFIVHTDYYWEKGWYLTKRNNIKNNQFKSKTSRNIAPGILNAVPYVAMKRHLDSLLLTLLKKDVIGHTNVPDGRYLDEEMPKKIYTKLRFDADGKEFDARTDLKKAYNHTVAIGSDNVRQDVAVEVLDEIRFIRKEEVGSKHTPSHCGLEIVDFLCSMIAGETRLEEYKKIHSDLSVDEGEFLNIKFEDGEIVKFYDIVMERIHYKTMNFLKY
;
A
#
# COMPACT_ATOMS: atom_id res chain seq x y z
N MET A 1 4.09 -4.47 -35.76
CA MET A 1 4.54 -4.87 -34.42
C MET A 1 3.35 -4.75 -33.50
N SER A 2 2.83 -5.84 -32.93
CA SER A 2 1.72 -5.71 -31.97
C SER A 2 2.28 -5.06 -30.70
N THR A 3 1.82 -3.85 -30.40
CA THR A 3 2.17 -3.11 -29.19
C THR A 3 1.67 -3.89 -27.98
N GLY A 4 2.58 -4.42 -27.17
CA GLY A 4 2.25 -5.00 -25.88
C GLY A 4 1.72 -3.94 -24.92
N GLU A 5 1.00 -4.36 -23.88
CA GLU A 5 0.49 -3.47 -22.85
C GLU A 5 1.52 -3.33 -21.72
N LEU A 6 1.95 -2.11 -21.44
CA LEU A 6 2.90 -1.81 -20.38
C LEU A 6 2.18 -1.15 -19.22
N PHE A 7 2.43 -1.64 -18.01
CA PHE A 7 1.92 -1.12 -16.76
C PHE A 7 3.03 -0.51 -15.90
N TYR A 8 2.68 0.50 -15.12
CA TYR A 8 3.49 0.95 -13.98
C TYR A 8 2.78 0.53 -12.70
N THR A 9 3.49 -0.23 -11.87
CA THR A 9 3.00 -0.69 -10.57
C THR A 9 3.77 0.01 -9.47
N TYR A 10 3.07 0.81 -8.67
CA TYR A 10 3.62 1.50 -7.50
C TYR A 10 3.31 0.71 -6.25
N ILE A 11 4.30 0.53 -5.38
CA ILE A 11 4.23 -0.38 -4.24
C ILE A 11 4.69 0.33 -2.97
N ASP A 12 3.97 0.11 -1.88
CA ASP A 12 4.35 0.53 -0.54
C ASP A 12 4.03 -0.56 0.50
N GLU A 13 4.63 -0.45 1.69
CA GLU A 13 4.45 -1.36 2.82
C GLU A 13 3.81 -0.67 4.02
N CYS A 14 2.94 -1.37 4.74
CA CYS A 14 2.42 -0.88 6.02
C CYS A 14 2.57 -1.94 7.11
N LYS A 15 3.31 -1.58 8.17
CA LYS A 15 3.52 -2.39 9.37
C LYS A 15 2.55 -2.04 10.48
N GLN A 16 2.41 -0.74 10.75
CA GLN A 16 1.52 -0.18 11.77
C GLN A 16 0.66 0.90 11.15
N ASN A 17 -0.56 1.03 11.65
CA ASN A 17 -1.51 2.06 11.24
C ASN A 17 -2.37 2.50 12.43
N TYR A 18 -3.40 3.30 12.16
CA TYR A 18 -4.31 3.80 13.18
C TYR A 18 -5.04 2.68 13.93
N LEU A 19 -5.41 1.57 13.26
CA LEU A 19 -6.06 0.44 13.92
C LEU A 19 -5.15 -0.15 15.00
N THR A 20 -3.86 -0.32 14.70
CA THR A 20 -2.88 -0.80 15.69
C THR A 20 -2.87 0.09 16.94
N GLN A 21 -3.02 1.41 16.78
CA GLN A 21 -3.06 2.36 17.90
C GLN A 21 -4.36 2.27 18.71
N VAL A 22 -5.50 2.12 18.04
CA VAL A 22 -6.81 1.91 18.69
C VAL A 22 -6.78 0.64 19.54
N MET A 23 -6.28 -0.46 18.97
CA MET A 23 -6.16 -1.74 19.67
C MET A 23 -5.27 -1.63 20.93
N ASP A 24 -4.15 -0.91 20.83
CA ASP A 24 -3.24 -0.67 21.98
C ASP A 24 -3.91 0.17 23.07
N GLY A 25 -4.64 1.22 22.68
CA GLY A 25 -5.39 2.08 23.59
C GLY A 25 -6.52 1.34 24.33
N GLU A 26 -7.16 0.38 23.68
CA GLU A 26 -8.18 -0.50 24.29
C GLU A 26 -7.58 -1.66 25.10
N GLY A 27 -6.25 -1.81 25.13
CA GLY A 27 -5.56 -2.89 25.85
C GLY A 27 -5.82 -4.28 25.28
N LYS A 28 -6.14 -4.36 23.97
CA LYS A 28 -6.40 -5.62 23.26
C LYS A 28 -5.11 -6.24 22.75
N ASP A 29 -5.12 -7.55 22.51
CA ASP A 29 -3.96 -8.24 21.94
C ASP A 29 -3.71 -7.77 20.51
N ILE A 30 -2.45 -7.44 20.21
CA ILE A 30 -2.04 -6.89 18.90
C ILE A 30 -1.16 -7.90 18.18
N PHE A 31 -1.54 -8.24 16.95
CA PHE A 31 -0.69 -9.04 16.09
C PHE A 31 0.53 -8.24 15.62
N GLN A 32 1.59 -8.94 15.26
CA GLN A 32 2.60 -8.39 14.40
C GLN A 32 2.08 -8.43 12.96
N GLU A 33 2.32 -7.38 12.18
CA GLU A 33 1.67 -7.21 10.89
C GLU A 33 2.64 -6.65 9.85
N TYR A 34 2.42 -7.03 8.59
CA TYR A 34 3.18 -6.52 7.46
C TYR A 34 2.34 -6.68 6.19
N SER A 35 1.97 -5.55 5.60
CA SER A 35 1.24 -5.51 4.35
C SER A 35 2.09 -4.94 3.22
N ILE A 36 1.78 -5.37 2.00
CA ILE A 36 2.24 -4.76 0.75
C ILE A 36 1.00 -4.42 -0.06
N THR A 37 0.88 -3.16 -0.44
CA THR A 37 -0.15 -2.67 -1.35
C THR A 37 0.48 -2.23 -2.64
N SER A 38 -0.14 -2.55 -3.77
CA SER A 38 0.26 -2.01 -5.06
C SER A 38 -0.89 -1.39 -5.84
N LEU A 39 -0.58 -0.29 -6.51
CA LEU A 39 -1.45 0.38 -7.47
C LEU A 39 -0.86 0.21 -8.86
N THR A 40 -1.61 -0.39 -9.77
CA THR A 40 -1.16 -0.69 -11.12
C THR A 40 -1.94 0.10 -12.14
N PHE A 41 -1.22 0.84 -12.98
CA PHE A 41 -1.77 1.76 -13.97
C PHE A 41 -1.32 1.35 -15.38
N PRO A 42 -2.21 1.35 -16.38
CA PRO A 42 -1.79 1.33 -17.78
C PRO A 42 -0.88 2.52 -18.06
N GLN A 43 0.28 2.31 -18.69
CA GLN A 43 1.32 3.35 -18.86
C GLN A 43 0.75 4.61 -19.51
N ASN A 44 -0.02 4.47 -20.60
CA ASN A 44 -0.53 5.62 -21.34
C ASN A 44 -1.49 6.44 -20.46
N SER A 45 -2.42 5.78 -19.78
CA SER A 45 -3.34 6.44 -18.82
C SER A 45 -2.56 7.14 -17.70
N TYR A 46 -1.53 6.49 -17.17
CA TYR A 46 -0.70 7.07 -16.12
C TYR A 46 0.02 8.34 -16.58
N GLN A 47 0.72 8.27 -17.72
CA GLN A 47 1.58 9.34 -18.20
C GLN A 47 0.79 10.53 -18.77
N GLU A 48 -0.29 10.26 -19.51
CA GLU A 48 -1.04 11.30 -20.21
C GLU A 48 -2.11 11.94 -19.33
N LYS A 49 -2.73 11.17 -18.41
CA LYS A 49 -3.81 11.64 -17.56
C LYS A 49 -3.35 11.91 -16.12
N LEU A 50 -3.01 10.87 -15.37
CA LEU A 50 -2.76 10.98 -13.93
C LEU A 50 -1.63 11.96 -13.60
N GLU A 51 -0.49 11.87 -14.29
CA GLU A 51 0.64 12.80 -14.10
C GLU A 51 0.24 14.27 -14.36
N SER A 52 -0.61 14.51 -15.35
CA SER A 52 -1.11 15.85 -15.70
C SER A 52 -2.09 16.39 -14.66
N GLU A 53 -3.04 15.56 -14.22
CA GLU A 53 -4.01 15.91 -13.18
C GLU A 53 -3.33 16.13 -11.83
N TRP A 54 -2.40 15.26 -11.47
CA TRP A 54 -1.61 15.39 -10.26
C TRP A 54 -0.78 16.67 -10.24
N LYS A 55 -0.16 17.03 -11.37
CA LYS A 55 0.54 18.32 -11.50
C LYS A 55 -0.39 19.51 -11.30
N LYS A 56 -1.61 19.48 -11.86
CA LYS A 56 -2.62 20.53 -11.66
C LYS A 56 -3.05 20.61 -10.20
N PHE A 57 -3.28 19.47 -9.57
CA PHE A 57 -3.61 19.36 -8.15
C PHE A 57 -2.52 20.00 -7.28
N ARG A 58 -1.25 19.63 -7.47
CA ARG A 58 -0.14 20.24 -6.74
C ARG A 58 -0.05 21.75 -6.94
N ASN A 59 -0.27 22.23 -8.16
CA ASN A 59 -0.27 23.65 -8.46
C ASN A 59 -1.43 24.40 -7.78
N LYS A 60 -2.63 23.81 -7.72
CA LYS A 60 -3.80 24.40 -7.04
C LYS A 60 -3.50 24.70 -5.57
N TYR A 61 -2.88 23.75 -4.88
CA TYR A 61 -2.52 23.87 -3.46
C TYR A 61 -1.12 24.46 -3.22
N LYS A 62 -0.43 24.87 -4.29
CA LYS A 62 0.92 25.48 -4.27
C LYS A 62 1.98 24.60 -3.60
N PHE A 63 1.85 23.28 -3.65
CA PHE A 63 2.85 22.38 -3.08
C PHE A 63 4.18 22.49 -3.82
N GLU A 64 5.27 22.43 -3.07
CA GLU A 64 6.62 22.43 -3.65
C GLU A 64 6.83 21.21 -4.56
N SER A 65 7.23 21.43 -5.81
CA SER A 65 7.52 20.35 -6.78
C SER A 65 8.74 19.48 -6.43
N SER A 66 9.54 19.83 -5.43
CA SER A 66 10.70 19.04 -5.02
C SER A 66 10.46 18.21 -3.75
N LYS A 67 9.25 18.26 -3.19
CA LYS A 67 8.93 17.58 -1.92
C LYS A 67 7.86 16.52 -2.16
N ALA A 68 8.13 15.29 -1.75
CA ALA A 68 7.09 14.28 -1.67
C ALA A 68 6.01 14.70 -0.65
N LEU A 69 4.75 14.41 -0.94
CA LEU A 69 3.63 14.60 -0.04
C LEU A 69 3.50 13.36 0.84
N HIS A 70 3.66 13.53 2.15
CA HIS A 70 3.49 12.46 3.13
C HIS A 70 2.09 12.53 3.71
N PHE A 71 1.26 11.54 3.41
CA PHE A 71 -0.17 11.69 3.69
C PHE A 71 -0.51 11.70 5.19
N VAL A 72 0.35 11.09 6.00
CA VAL A 72 0.28 11.14 7.46
C VAL A 72 0.22 12.59 7.99
N ASP A 73 0.92 13.52 7.35
CA ASP A 73 0.93 14.93 7.79
C ASP A 73 -0.39 15.63 7.47
N PHE A 74 -1.07 15.25 6.38
CA PHE A 74 -2.41 15.76 6.07
C PHE A 74 -3.46 15.19 7.02
N LYS A 75 -3.39 13.90 7.37
CA LYS A 75 -4.34 13.30 8.33
C LYS A 75 -4.24 13.93 9.72
N LYS A 76 -3.04 14.33 10.16
CA LYS A 76 -2.88 15.06 11.43
C LYS A 76 -3.65 16.39 11.47
N LEU A 77 -3.82 17.07 10.32
CA LEU A 77 -4.57 18.33 10.24
C LEU A 77 -6.09 18.17 10.42
N LEU A 78 -6.61 16.93 10.40
CA LEU A 78 -8.03 16.66 10.65
C LEU A 78 -8.44 16.96 12.10
N LEU A 79 -7.48 16.95 13.02
CA LEU A 79 -7.68 17.25 14.43
C LEU A 79 -7.12 18.64 14.76
N SER A 80 -7.83 19.41 15.58
CA SER A 80 -7.41 20.76 15.97
C SER A 80 -5.99 20.81 16.56
N GLU A 81 -5.55 19.78 17.29
CA GLU A 81 -4.22 19.70 17.87
C GLU A 81 -3.10 19.61 16.82
N GLY A 82 -3.40 19.09 15.63
CA GLY A 82 -2.45 18.99 14.54
C GLY A 82 -2.36 20.24 13.65
N GLN A 83 -3.29 21.19 13.82
CA GLN A 83 -3.39 22.43 13.04
C GLN A 83 -2.47 23.51 13.59
N ASN A 84 -1.15 23.27 13.52
CA ASN A 84 -0.15 24.23 13.96
C ASN A 84 1.15 24.13 13.14
N GLU A 85 2.05 25.09 13.33
CA GLU A 85 3.31 25.23 12.57
C GLU A 85 4.27 24.04 12.68
N SER A 86 4.11 23.16 13.68
CA SER A 86 4.92 21.94 13.77
C SER A 86 4.58 20.91 12.68
N ASN A 87 3.39 21.01 12.09
CA ASN A 87 2.98 20.18 10.96
C ASN A 87 3.50 20.78 9.65
N PRO A 88 4.32 20.05 8.86
CA PRO A 88 4.89 20.55 7.60
C PRO A 88 3.86 20.99 6.56
N MET A 89 2.62 20.51 6.66
CA MET A 89 1.55 20.81 5.71
C MET A 89 0.69 22.01 6.13
N TYR A 90 0.79 22.47 7.38
CA TYR A 90 -0.09 23.49 7.96
C TYR A 90 -0.19 24.77 7.11
N SER A 91 0.96 25.30 6.68
CA SER A 91 1.04 26.57 5.95
C SER A 91 0.32 26.56 4.60
N TYR A 92 0.17 25.39 3.96
CA TYR A 92 -0.55 25.28 2.69
C TYR A 92 -2.06 25.50 2.84
N PHE A 93 -2.59 25.38 4.06
CA PHE A 93 -4.01 25.50 4.36
C PHE A 93 -4.38 26.80 5.08
N LEU A 94 -3.47 27.78 5.11
CA LEU A 94 -3.79 29.13 5.60
C LEU A 94 -4.55 29.95 4.55
N GLU A 95 -5.53 30.71 5.03
CA GLU A 95 -6.26 31.77 4.33
C GLU A 95 -6.32 32.98 5.26
N ASP A 96 -5.79 34.13 4.83
CA ASP A 96 -5.65 35.34 5.65
C ASP A 96 -4.99 35.08 7.02
N GLU A 97 -3.90 34.28 7.02
CA GLU A 97 -3.15 33.83 8.21
C GLU A 97 -3.93 32.94 9.20
N VAL A 98 -5.11 32.47 8.80
CA VAL A 98 -5.96 31.56 9.60
C VAL A 98 -6.06 30.21 8.92
N PHE A 99 -5.99 29.13 9.70
CA PHE A 99 -6.16 27.77 9.18
C PHE A 99 -7.57 27.56 8.63
N SER A 100 -7.66 27.15 7.36
CA SER A 100 -8.92 26.92 6.66
C SER A 100 -9.24 25.43 6.55
N VAL A 101 -10.14 24.96 7.44
CA VAL A 101 -10.70 23.60 7.37
C VAL A 101 -11.41 23.37 6.04
N GLN A 102 -12.07 24.40 5.49
CA GLN A 102 -12.76 24.32 4.20
C GLN A 102 -11.78 24.00 3.06
N LYS A 103 -10.62 24.65 3.04
CA LYS A 103 -9.57 24.37 2.06
C LYS A 103 -9.00 22.95 2.19
N LEU A 104 -8.91 22.43 3.42
CA LEU A 104 -8.53 21.03 3.66
C LEU A 104 -9.59 20.06 3.13
N LYS A 105 -10.88 20.32 3.36
CA LYS A 105 -11.98 19.53 2.79
C LYS A 105 -11.94 19.49 1.28
N GLU A 106 -11.72 20.64 0.65
CA GLU A 106 -11.57 20.73 -0.80
C GLU A 106 -10.37 19.90 -1.30
N PHE A 107 -9.25 19.89 -0.56
CA PHE A 107 -8.08 19.06 -0.91
C PHE A 107 -8.44 17.57 -0.95
N PHE A 108 -9.11 17.05 0.07
CA PHE A 108 -9.51 15.64 0.09
C PHE A 108 -10.58 15.34 -0.96
N THR A 109 -11.51 16.26 -1.22
CA THR A 109 -12.54 16.10 -2.26
C THR A 109 -11.94 16.07 -3.66
N ASP A 110 -10.97 16.95 -3.95
CA ASP A 110 -10.23 16.94 -5.21
C ASP A 110 -9.41 15.67 -5.38
N LEU A 111 -8.77 15.20 -4.30
CA LEU A 111 -8.02 13.94 -4.30
C LEU A 111 -8.93 12.74 -4.59
N GLN A 112 -10.09 12.68 -3.93
CA GLN A 112 -11.12 11.67 -4.18
C GLN A 112 -11.51 11.64 -5.65
N LYS A 113 -11.74 12.81 -6.25
CA LYS A 113 -12.07 12.93 -7.68
C LYS A 113 -10.95 12.44 -8.59
N ILE A 114 -9.69 12.75 -8.29
CA ILE A 114 -8.55 12.22 -9.07
C ILE A 114 -8.54 10.70 -9.04
N LEU A 115 -8.77 10.08 -7.89
CA LEU A 115 -8.81 8.62 -7.78
C LEU A 115 -10.00 8.03 -8.52
N ASP A 116 -11.15 8.69 -8.49
CA ASP A 116 -12.34 8.26 -9.21
C ASP A 116 -12.16 8.33 -10.73
N ASP A 117 -11.60 9.42 -11.23
CA ASP A 117 -11.44 9.67 -12.66
C ASP A 117 -10.35 8.79 -13.30
N ASN A 118 -9.39 8.23 -12.54
CA ASN A 118 -8.25 7.50 -13.10
C ASN A 118 -8.42 5.97 -13.09
N THR A 119 -7.93 5.34 -14.16
CA THR A 119 -7.94 3.89 -14.32
C THR A 119 -6.72 3.26 -13.67
N PHE A 120 -6.95 2.49 -12.62
CA PHE A 120 -5.95 1.66 -11.96
C PHE A 120 -6.62 0.53 -11.20
N PHE A 121 -5.81 -0.43 -10.81
CA PHE A 121 -6.25 -1.48 -9.90
C PHE A 121 -5.32 -1.67 -8.73
N ILE A 122 -5.86 -2.26 -7.69
CA ILE A 122 -5.20 -2.48 -6.41
C ILE A 122 -5.01 -3.98 -6.19
N VAL A 123 -3.79 -4.35 -5.80
CA VAL A 123 -3.52 -5.64 -5.19
C VAL A 123 -3.04 -5.39 -3.77
N HIS A 124 -3.63 -6.08 -2.79
CA HIS A 124 -3.28 -5.95 -1.39
C HIS A 124 -2.96 -7.32 -0.79
N THR A 125 -1.81 -7.42 -0.13
CA THR A 125 -1.36 -8.63 0.55
C THR A 125 -0.99 -8.28 1.97
N ASP A 126 -1.70 -8.85 2.93
CA ASP A 126 -1.41 -8.67 4.35
C ASP A 126 -1.01 -10.00 5.00
N TYR A 127 -0.12 -9.88 5.98
CA TYR A 127 0.35 -10.96 6.82
C TYR A 127 0.31 -10.51 8.28
N TYR A 128 -0.23 -11.38 9.13
CA TYR A 128 -0.28 -11.16 10.57
C TYR A 128 0.18 -12.40 11.33
N TRP A 129 0.77 -12.21 12.52
CA TRP A 129 1.27 -13.31 13.35
C TRP A 129 1.34 -12.91 14.82
N GLU A 130 1.32 -13.91 15.69
CA GLU A 130 1.45 -13.68 17.12
C GLU A 130 2.88 -13.25 17.49
N LYS A 131 3.00 -12.42 18.53
CA LYS A 131 4.32 -12.02 19.04
C LYS A 131 4.91 -13.16 19.85
N GLY A 132 5.78 -13.96 19.23
CA GLY A 132 6.36 -15.16 19.84
C GLY A 132 7.90 -15.17 19.87
N TRP A 133 8.46 -15.94 20.80
CA TRP A 133 9.88 -16.35 20.78
C TRP A 133 10.00 -17.64 19.99
N TYR A 134 10.29 -17.55 18.69
CA TYR A 134 10.34 -18.73 17.81
C TYR A 134 11.64 -19.53 17.90
N LEU A 135 12.65 -19.02 18.63
CA LEU A 135 13.86 -19.77 18.98
C LEU A 135 14.03 -19.84 20.49
N THR A 136 13.75 -21.01 21.05
CA THR A 136 14.30 -21.38 22.36
C THR A 136 15.79 -21.64 22.18
N LYS A 137 16.67 -20.75 22.67
CA LYS A 137 18.10 -21.08 22.77
C LYS A 137 18.23 -22.38 23.57
N ARG A 138 18.91 -23.41 23.03
CA ARG A 138 19.08 -24.72 23.71
C ARG A 138 19.60 -24.61 25.15
N ASN A 139 20.28 -23.52 25.51
CA ASN A 139 20.82 -23.28 26.84
C ASN A 139 19.82 -22.65 27.84
N ASN A 140 18.60 -22.29 27.39
CA ASN A 140 17.59 -21.61 28.21
C ASN A 140 16.64 -22.55 28.96
N ILE A 141 16.95 -23.84 29.06
CA ILE A 141 16.23 -24.73 30.00
C ILE A 141 16.63 -24.41 31.47
N LYS A 142 17.67 -23.61 31.75
CA LYS A 142 17.99 -23.24 33.14
C LYS A 142 18.43 -21.80 33.48
N ASN A 143 18.67 -20.87 32.57
CA ASN A 143 19.17 -19.53 32.96
C ASN A 143 18.42 -18.37 32.28
N ASN A 144 17.32 -17.96 32.89
CA ASN A 144 16.67 -16.67 32.61
C ASN A 144 17.45 -15.52 33.25
N GLN A 145 18.53 -15.05 32.61
CA GLN A 145 19.11 -13.73 32.86
C GLN A 145 19.86 -13.26 31.62
N PHE A 146 19.18 -12.60 30.68
CA PHE A 146 19.83 -11.67 29.76
C PHE A 146 18.99 -10.39 29.65
N LYS A 147 19.58 -9.31 30.17
CA LYS A 147 19.14 -7.92 30.01
C LYS A 147 19.69 -7.33 28.69
N SER A 148 18.89 -6.41 28.16
CA SER A 148 19.18 -5.35 27.18
C SER A 148 18.95 -5.62 25.68
N LYS A 149 18.04 -4.79 25.13
CA LYS A 149 17.65 -4.53 23.73
C LYS A 149 16.97 -5.69 22.97
N THR A 150 15.66 -5.76 23.22
CA THR A 150 14.51 -6.09 22.36
C THR A 150 14.72 -6.52 20.89
N SER A 151 13.82 -7.42 20.45
CA SER A 151 13.36 -7.69 19.06
C SER A 151 14.17 -8.63 18.16
N ARG A 152 14.18 -9.94 18.46
CA ARG A 152 14.32 -10.94 17.38
C ARG A 152 13.07 -11.81 17.33
N ASN A 153 12.07 -11.30 16.61
CA ASN A 153 10.80 -11.97 16.37
C ASN A 153 10.92 -13.10 15.33
N ILE A 154 12.07 -13.27 14.65
CA ILE A 154 12.33 -14.35 13.69
C ILE A 154 13.78 -14.81 13.85
N ALA A 155 14.01 -16.12 13.76
CA ALA A 155 15.34 -16.72 13.72
C ALA A 155 16.19 -16.15 12.57
N PRO A 156 17.19 -15.28 12.83
CA PRO A 156 18.00 -14.73 11.75
C PRO A 156 18.77 -15.86 11.07
N GLY A 157 18.51 -16.09 9.78
CA GLY A 157 19.22 -17.07 8.96
C GLY A 157 18.64 -18.49 8.89
N ILE A 158 17.50 -18.77 9.55
CA ILE A 158 16.78 -20.06 9.39
C ILE A 158 15.51 -19.87 8.56
N LEU A 159 14.77 -18.80 8.83
CA LEU A 159 13.50 -18.51 8.16
C LEU A 159 13.66 -17.32 7.23
N ASN A 160 12.86 -17.31 6.17
CA ASN A 160 12.72 -16.13 5.33
C ASN A 160 12.11 -15.00 6.15
N ALA A 161 12.60 -13.77 5.93
CA ALA A 161 12.03 -12.59 6.55
C ALA A 161 10.61 -12.33 6.02
N VAL A 162 9.73 -11.76 6.85
CA VAL A 162 8.34 -11.45 6.46
C VAL A 162 8.26 -10.63 5.18
N PRO A 163 9.08 -9.58 4.94
CA PRO A 163 9.03 -8.84 3.69
C PRO A 163 9.23 -9.71 2.45
N TYR A 164 10.14 -10.69 2.52
CA TYR A 164 10.34 -11.64 1.43
C TYR A 164 9.10 -12.51 1.19
N VAL A 165 8.53 -13.06 2.27
CA VAL A 165 7.34 -13.94 2.20
C VAL A 165 6.15 -13.17 1.63
N ALA A 166 5.89 -11.97 2.16
CA ALA A 166 4.83 -11.09 1.71
C ALA A 166 4.99 -10.71 0.25
N MET A 167 6.19 -10.33 -0.18
CA MET A 167 6.44 -9.94 -1.57
C MET A 167 6.30 -11.11 -2.55
N LYS A 168 6.72 -12.33 -2.19
CA LYS A 168 6.50 -13.53 -3.02
C LYS A 168 5.00 -13.76 -3.26
N ARG A 169 4.19 -13.65 -2.22
CA ARG A 169 2.72 -13.80 -2.32
C ARG A 169 2.07 -12.65 -3.08
N HIS A 170 2.56 -11.43 -2.87
CA HIS A 170 2.09 -10.24 -3.57
C HIS A 170 2.36 -10.32 -5.07
N LEU A 171 3.56 -10.76 -5.47
CA LEU A 171 3.92 -10.96 -6.87
C LEU A 171 3.07 -12.04 -7.54
N ASP A 172 2.79 -13.15 -6.86
CA ASP A 172 1.86 -14.18 -7.34
C ASP A 172 0.47 -13.59 -7.62
N SER A 173 -0.04 -12.82 -6.66
CA SER A 173 -1.34 -12.14 -6.74
C SER A 173 -1.39 -11.11 -7.87
N LEU A 174 -0.32 -10.32 -8.03
CA LEU A 174 -0.18 -9.32 -9.08
C LEU A 174 -0.13 -9.97 -10.47
N LEU A 175 0.67 -11.03 -10.64
CA LEU A 175 0.76 -11.76 -11.89
C LEU A 175 -0.58 -12.38 -12.28
N LEU A 176 -1.27 -13.04 -11.34
CA LEU A 176 -2.61 -13.56 -11.59
C LEU A 176 -3.60 -12.46 -11.99
N THR A 177 -3.50 -11.29 -11.36
CA THR A 177 -4.38 -10.16 -11.68
C THR A 177 -4.12 -9.61 -13.07
N LEU A 178 -2.85 -9.45 -13.46
CA LEU A 178 -2.45 -8.97 -14.80
C LEU A 178 -2.82 -9.95 -15.92
N LEU A 179 -2.82 -11.26 -15.62
CA LEU A 179 -3.15 -12.30 -16.60
C LEU A 179 -4.66 -12.53 -16.77
N LYS A 180 -5.47 -12.07 -15.80
CA LYS A 180 -6.93 -12.16 -15.87
C LYS A 180 -7.52 -11.05 -16.74
N LYS A 181 -8.57 -11.38 -17.50
CA LYS A 181 -9.36 -10.42 -18.29
C LYS A 181 -10.76 -10.24 -17.71
N ASP A 182 -11.33 -9.05 -17.92
CA ASP A 182 -12.73 -8.77 -17.59
C ASP A 182 -13.67 -9.50 -18.56
N VAL A 183 -14.76 -10.04 -18.03
CA VAL A 183 -15.81 -10.77 -18.76
C VAL A 183 -17.15 -10.12 -18.49
N ILE A 184 -17.60 -9.33 -19.46
CA ILE A 184 -18.90 -8.67 -19.36
C ILE A 184 -19.99 -9.64 -19.82
N GLY A 185 -21.05 -9.79 -19.03
CA GLY A 185 -22.27 -10.52 -19.41
C GLY A 185 -22.23 -12.04 -19.19
N HIS A 186 -21.19 -12.57 -18.55
CA HIS A 186 -21.10 -14.00 -18.22
C HIS A 186 -21.39 -14.25 -16.73
N THR A 187 -22.58 -14.78 -16.45
CA THR A 187 -23.06 -15.10 -15.09
C THR A 187 -22.26 -16.21 -14.39
N ASN A 188 -21.40 -16.93 -15.12
CA ASN A 188 -20.68 -18.10 -14.63
C ASN A 188 -19.23 -17.79 -14.20
N VAL A 189 -18.80 -16.53 -14.29
CA VAL A 189 -17.47 -16.08 -13.84
C VAL A 189 -17.67 -15.25 -12.57
N PRO A 190 -17.44 -15.82 -11.37
CA PRO A 190 -17.40 -15.05 -10.13
C PRO A 190 -16.41 -13.88 -10.29
N ASP A 191 -16.80 -12.70 -9.81
CA ASP A 191 -16.03 -11.45 -9.89
C ASP A 191 -15.78 -10.90 -11.30
N GLY A 192 -16.39 -11.50 -12.34
CA GLY A 192 -16.30 -11.02 -13.72
C GLY A 192 -14.89 -11.10 -14.32
N ARG A 193 -13.97 -11.87 -13.72
CA ARG A 193 -12.58 -12.01 -14.21
C ARG A 193 -12.12 -13.45 -14.33
N TYR A 194 -11.49 -13.78 -15.44
CA TYR A 194 -11.01 -15.14 -15.74
C TYR A 194 -9.61 -15.14 -16.34
N LEU A 195 -8.89 -16.24 -16.14
CA LEU A 195 -7.70 -16.55 -16.90
C LEU A 195 -8.15 -17.05 -18.27
N ASP A 196 -7.80 -16.30 -19.31
CA ASP A 196 -8.04 -16.70 -20.68
C ASP A 196 -7.03 -17.78 -21.09
N GLU A 197 -7.49 -18.84 -21.77
CA GLU A 197 -6.60 -19.88 -22.32
C GLU A 197 -5.64 -19.29 -23.35
N GLU A 198 -6.08 -18.24 -24.05
CA GLU A 198 -5.20 -17.43 -24.88
C GLU A 198 -4.53 -16.35 -24.02
N MET A 199 -3.22 -16.50 -23.80
CA MET A 199 -2.39 -15.48 -23.17
C MET A 199 -2.71 -14.11 -23.77
N PRO A 200 -2.98 -13.08 -22.94
CA PRO A 200 -3.18 -11.73 -23.44
C PRO A 200 -1.98 -11.30 -24.32
N LYS A 201 -2.23 -10.35 -25.24
CA LYS A 201 -1.15 -9.68 -25.97
C LYS A 201 -0.06 -9.29 -24.97
N LYS A 202 1.21 -9.60 -25.27
CA LYS A 202 2.41 -9.23 -24.49
C LYS A 202 2.16 -8.17 -23.40
N ILE A 203 2.07 -8.60 -22.14
CA ILE A 203 1.87 -7.73 -20.98
C ILE A 203 3.20 -7.57 -20.25
N TYR A 204 3.50 -6.35 -19.80
CA TYR A 204 4.68 -6.02 -19.00
C TYR A 204 4.31 -5.11 -17.84
N THR A 205 4.98 -5.25 -16.70
CA THR A 205 4.90 -4.26 -15.61
C THR A 205 6.27 -3.87 -15.08
N LYS A 206 6.42 -2.58 -14.77
CA LYS A 206 7.58 -2.01 -14.07
C LYS A 206 7.19 -1.70 -12.63
N LEU A 207 7.80 -2.41 -11.69
CA LEU A 207 7.55 -2.23 -10.26
C LEU A 207 8.38 -1.06 -9.72
N ARG A 208 7.73 -0.17 -8.98
CA ARG A 208 8.29 1.04 -8.39
C ARG A 208 7.94 1.06 -6.91
N PHE A 209 8.91 0.70 -6.09
CA PHE A 209 8.74 0.60 -4.66
C PHE A 209 9.14 1.92 -3.99
N ASP A 210 8.32 2.39 -3.04
CA ASP A 210 8.64 3.54 -2.21
C ASP A 210 9.80 3.21 -1.27
N ALA A 211 10.97 3.79 -1.52
CA ALA A 211 12.15 3.53 -0.71
C ALA A 211 12.40 4.73 0.19
N ASP A 212 11.86 4.67 1.40
CA ASP A 212 12.12 5.70 2.40
C ASP A 212 13.52 5.51 3.01
N GLY A 213 14.40 6.48 2.75
CA GLY A 213 15.71 6.59 3.39
C GLY A 213 16.85 5.66 2.92
N LYS A 214 18.03 5.89 3.51
CA LYS A 214 19.28 5.17 3.20
C LYS A 214 19.34 3.74 3.78
N GLU A 215 18.47 3.42 4.75
CA GLU A 215 18.43 2.15 5.50
C GLU A 215 17.05 1.51 5.42
N PHE A 216 16.50 1.37 4.21
CA PHE A 216 15.28 0.58 4.01
C PHE A 216 15.60 -0.92 4.22
N ASP A 217 15.44 -1.40 5.45
CA ASP A 217 15.85 -2.74 5.90
C ASP A 217 15.25 -3.87 5.05
N ALA A 218 14.00 -3.71 4.60
CA ALA A 218 13.30 -4.71 3.80
C ALA A 218 13.80 -4.80 2.34
N ARG A 219 14.56 -3.81 1.85
CA ARG A 219 14.96 -3.69 0.43
C ARG A 219 15.55 -4.97 -0.14
N THR A 220 16.47 -5.57 0.62
CA THR A 220 17.20 -6.76 0.18
C THR A 220 16.26 -7.96 0.05
N ASP A 221 15.32 -8.10 0.98
CA ASP A 221 14.37 -9.19 1.02
C ASP A 221 13.31 -9.07 -0.08
N LEU A 222 12.84 -7.85 -0.36
CA LEU A 222 11.94 -7.59 -1.50
C LEU A 222 12.62 -7.87 -2.85
N LYS A 223 13.88 -7.43 -3.02
CA LYS A 223 14.67 -7.76 -4.23
C LYS A 223 14.87 -9.26 -4.40
N LYS A 224 15.18 -9.97 -3.31
CA LYS A 224 15.32 -11.43 -3.33
C LYS A 224 14.00 -12.09 -3.77
N ALA A 225 12.86 -11.64 -3.24
CA ALA A 225 11.55 -12.18 -3.61
C ALA A 225 11.23 -11.96 -5.09
N TYR A 226 11.51 -10.76 -5.61
CA TYR A 226 11.39 -10.45 -7.04
C TYR A 226 12.29 -11.35 -7.90
N ASN A 227 13.59 -11.39 -7.61
CA ASN A 227 14.54 -12.20 -8.38
C ASN A 227 14.22 -13.69 -8.31
N HIS A 228 13.76 -14.19 -7.16
CA HIS A 228 13.28 -15.55 -7.03
C HIS A 228 12.10 -15.81 -7.96
N THR A 229 11.11 -14.90 -7.98
CA THR A 229 9.92 -15.05 -8.83
C THR A 229 10.28 -15.04 -10.31
N VAL A 230 11.21 -14.18 -10.73
CA VAL A 230 11.73 -14.19 -12.11
C VAL A 230 12.53 -15.46 -12.41
N ALA A 231 13.28 -15.99 -11.44
CA ALA A 231 14.14 -17.15 -11.66
C ALA A 231 13.38 -18.48 -11.76
N ILE A 232 12.29 -18.66 -11.02
CA ILE A 232 11.58 -19.95 -10.95
C ILE A 232 10.05 -19.87 -11.10
N GLY A 233 9.48 -18.67 -11.20
CA GLY A 233 8.03 -18.43 -11.17
C GLY A 233 7.48 -18.12 -9.77
N SER A 234 6.17 -17.91 -9.72
CA SER A 234 5.39 -17.80 -8.50
C SER A 234 4.69 -19.13 -8.18
N ASP A 235 3.81 -19.14 -7.18
CA ASP A 235 3.11 -20.36 -6.78
C ASP A 235 2.13 -20.83 -7.87
N ASN A 236 1.51 -19.89 -8.59
CA ASN A 236 0.51 -20.15 -9.61
C ASN A 236 0.95 -19.78 -11.04
N VAL A 237 2.07 -19.07 -11.20
CA VAL A 237 2.53 -18.58 -12.51
C VAL A 237 3.92 -19.13 -12.82
N ARG A 238 4.01 -19.80 -13.97
CA ARG A 238 5.25 -20.41 -14.46
C ARG A 238 6.33 -19.37 -14.70
N GLN A 239 7.59 -19.80 -14.61
CA GLN A 239 8.76 -18.95 -14.79
C GLN A 239 8.76 -18.18 -16.12
N ASP A 240 8.48 -18.85 -17.24
CA ASP A 240 8.50 -18.26 -18.58
C ASP A 240 7.54 -17.05 -18.69
N VAL A 241 6.34 -17.20 -18.11
CA VAL A 241 5.33 -16.13 -18.03
C VAL A 241 5.76 -15.04 -17.04
N ALA A 242 6.28 -15.41 -15.87
CA ALA A 242 6.71 -14.44 -14.87
C ALA A 242 7.85 -13.53 -15.38
N VAL A 243 8.82 -14.10 -16.11
CA VAL A 243 9.91 -13.36 -16.77
C VAL A 243 9.37 -12.43 -17.85
N GLU A 244 8.36 -12.86 -18.60
CA GLU A 244 7.76 -12.03 -19.65
C GLU A 244 7.00 -10.84 -19.05
N VAL A 245 6.26 -11.03 -17.95
CA VAL A 245 5.42 -10.00 -17.35
C VAL A 245 6.22 -9.04 -16.45
N LEU A 246 7.18 -9.53 -15.66
CA LEU A 246 7.95 -8.71 -14.73
C LEU A 246 9.19 -8.11 -15.41
N ASP A 247 9.10 -6.85 -15.84
CA ASP A 247 10.18 -6.19 -16.59
C ASP A 247 11.30 -5.67 -15.67
N GLU A 248 10.96 -4.90 -14.64
CA GLU A 248 11.94 -4.42 -13.66
C GLU A 248 11.33 -4.17 -12.26
N ILE A 249 12.21 -4.11 -11.26
CA ILE A 249 11.92 -3.52 -9.95
C ILE A 249 12.89 -2.38 -9.65
N ARG A 250 12.35 -1.18 -9.40
CA ARG A 250 13.10 -0.01 -8.97
C ARG A 250 12.64 0.46 -7.59
N PHE A 251 13.61 0.92 -6.82
CA PHE A 251 13.40 1.54 -5.51
C PHE A 251 13.59 3.02 -5.71
N ILE A 252 12.48 3.76 -5.69
CA ILE A 252 12.44 5.18 -6.04
C ILE A 252 12.70 5.97 -4.77
N ARG A 253 13.62 6.92 -4.84
CA ARG A 253 13.93 7.78 -3.69
C ARG A 253 12.98 8.97 -3.64
N LYS A 254 12.81 9.56 -2.45
CA LYS A 254 11.92 10.71 -2.24
C LYS A 254 12.26 11.90 -3.13
N GLU A 255 13.52 12.10 -3.50
CA GLU A 255 13.93 13.20 -4.38
C GLU A 255 13.50 12.99 -5.86
N GLU A 256 13.19 11.75 -6.24
CA GLU A 256 12.65 11.43 -7.58
C GLU A 256 11.13 11.70 -7.63
N VAL A 257 10.44 11.68 -6.48
CA VAL A 257 8.98 11.83 -6.34
C VAL A 257 8.56 13.30 -6.40
N GLY A 258 7.54 13.59 -7.21
CA GLY A 258 7.02 14.95 -7.41
C GLY A 258 7.93 15.86 -8.25
N SER A 259 9.15 15.40 -8.56
CA SER A 259 10.20 16.13 -9.26
C SER A 259 9.79 16.58 -10.67
N LYS A 260 10.60 17.44 -11.30
CA LYS A 260 10.41 17.91 -12.69
C LYS A 260 10.53 16.79 -13.75
N HIS A 261 10.83 15.56 -13.34
CA HIS A 261 10.98 14.42 -14.24
C HIS A 261 9.63 13.89 -14.72
N THR A 262 9.63 13.21 -15.86
CA THR A 262 8.45 12.54 -16.40
C THR A 262 8.81 11.07 -16.62
N PRO A 263 8.15 10.13 -15.95
CA PRO A 263 7.11 10.33 -14.92
C PRO A 263 7.66 10.98 -13.63
N SER A 264 6.81 11.74 -12.91
CA SER A 264 7.15 12.34 -11.61
C SER A 264 7.03 11.33 -10.47
N HIS A 265 6.55 10.12 -10.77
CA HIS A 265 6.32 9.06 -9.79
C HIS A 265 5.22 9.40 -8.77
N CYS A 266 4.24 10.23 -9.14
CA CYS A 266 3.08 10.56 -8.30
C CYS A 266 2.30 9.35 -7.77
N GLY A 267 2.40 8.19 -8.43
CA GLY A 267 1.79 6.94 -7.96
C GLY A 267 2.35 6.49 -6.61
N LEU A 268 3.57 6.92 -6.22
CA LEU A 268 4.13 6.67 -4.89
C LEU A 268 3.42 7.45 -3.79
N GLU A 269 3.05 8.71 -4.05
CA GLU A 269 2.30 9.52 -3.08
C GLU A 269 0.87 8.98 -2.90
N ILE A 270 0.29 8.44 -3.97
CA ILE A 270 -1.05 7.84 -3.94
C ILE A 270 -1.03 6.48 -3.23
N VAL A 271 -0.03 5.62 -3.48
CA VAL A 271 0.05 4.34 -2.77
C VAL A 271 0.41 4.54 -1.29
N ASP A 272 1.27 5.51 -0.93
CA ASP A 272 1.53 5.90 0.47
C ASP A 272 0.23 6.28 1.20
N PHE A 273 -0.59 7.12 0.54
CA PHE A 273 -1.90 7.50 1.05
C PHE A 273 -2.80 6.28 1.30
N LEU A 274 -2.98 5.42 0.28
CA LEU A 274 -3.95 4.33 0.34
C LEU A 274 -3.48 3.11 1.13
N CYS A 275 -2.17 2.83 1.17
CA CYS A 275 -1.61 1.60 1.75
C CYS A 275 -2.00 1.43 3.22
N SER A 276 -1.79 2.46 4.03
CA SER A 276 -2.12 2.41 5.47
C SER A 276 -3.61 2.27 5.74
N MET A 277 -4.45 2.86 4.89
CA MET A 277 -5.91 2.87 5.01
C MET A 277 -6.51 1.52 4.60
N ILE A 278 -6.06 0.95 3.49
CA ILE A 278 -6.45 -0.39 3.03
C ILE A 278 -6.02 -1.45 4.04
N ALA A 279 -4.80 -1.34 4.59
CA ALA A 279 -4.34 -2.23 5.64
C ALA A 279 -5.23 -2.13 6.89
N GLY A 280 -5.64 -0.91 7.28
CA GLY A 280 -6.54 -0.70 8.42
C GLY A 280 -7.88 -1.39 8.22
N GLU A 281 -8.50 -1.19 7.06
CA GLU A 281 -9.78 -1.80 6.72
C GLU A 281 -9.69 -3.33 6.66
N THR A 282 -8.67 -3.86 5.98
CA THR A 282 -8.51 -5.30 5.81
C THR A 282 -8.22 -6.00 7.14
N ARG A 283 -7.46 -5.36 8.03
CA ARG A 283 -7.17 -5.88 9.37
C ARG A 283 -8.37 -5.80 10.30
N LEU A 284 -9.19 -4.75 10.19
CA LEU A 284 -10.40 -4.60 10.99
C LEU A 284 -11.31 -5.82 10.87
N GLU A 285 -11.48 -6.35 9.65
CA GLU A 285 -12.25 -7.58 9.40
C GLU A 285 -11.74 -8.77 10.21
N GLU A 286 -10.42 -8.94 10.33
CA GLU A 286 -9.82 -10.03 11.13
C GLU A 286 -9.92 -9.78 12.63
N TYR A 287 -9.63 -8.56 13.09
CA TYR A 287 -9.74 -8.25 14.51
C TYR A 287 -11.16 -8.41 15.03
N LYS A 288 -12.18 -8.05 14.24
CA LYS A 288 -13.59 -8.26 14.61
C LYS A 288 -13.99 -9.73 14.77
N LYS A 289 -13.29 -10.67 14.13
CA LYS A 289 -13.51 -12.12 14.34
C LYS A 289 -13.07 -12.56 15.74
N ILE A 290 -12.15 -11.83 16.36
CA ILE A 290 -11.55 -12.15 17.67
C ILE A 290 -12.12 -11.25 18.77
N HIS A 291 -12.36 -9.97 18.45
CA HIS A 291 -12.86 -8.92 19.33
C HIS A 291 -14.19 -8.40 18.79
N SER A 292 -15.26 -9.16 19.00
CA SER A 292 -16.61 -8.79 18.53
C SER A 292 -17.17 -7.51 19.16
N ASP A 293 -16.55 -7.04 20.24
CA ASP A 293 -16.86 -5.81 20.97
C ASP A 293 -16.19 -4.56 20.38
N LEU A 294 -15.32 -4.71 19.37
CA LEU A 294 -14.62 -3.58 18.75
C LEU A 294 -15.61 -2.63 18.07
N SER A 295 -15.76 -1.42 18.62
CA SER A 295 -16.71 -0.39 18.16
C SER A 295 -16.17 0.48 17.03
N VAL A 296 -15.42 -0.11 16.10
CA VAL A 296 -14.90 0.59 14.92
C VAL A 296 -15.70 0.14 13.71
N ASP A 297 -16.37 1.07 13.04
CA ASP A 297 -17.23 0.76 11.90
C ASP A 297 -16.41 0.50 10.62
N GLU A 298 -17.02 -0.23 9.70
CA GLU A 298 -16.45 -0.42 8.35
C GLU A 298 -16.34 0.91 7.62
N GLY A 299 -15.22 1.12 6.95
CA GLY A 299 -14.89 2.35 6.24
C GLY A 299 -14.35 3.48 7.10
N GLU A 300 -14.20 3.30 8.42
CA GLU A 300 -13.60 4.30 9.31
C GLU A 300 -12.14 4.62 8.91
N PHE A 301 -11.43 3.64 8.33
CA PHE A 301 -10.03 3.83 7.92
C PHE A 301 -9.88 4.42 6.52
N LEU A 302 -10.84 4.11 5.62
CA LEU A 302 -10.84 4.56 4.25
C LEU A 302 -11.50 5.94 4.09
N ASN A 303 -12.49 6.29 4.90
CA ASN A 303 -13.15 7.58 4.80
C ASN A 303 -12.40 8.66 5.59
N ILE A 304 -12.48 9.90 5.14
CA ILE A 304 -11.90 11.05 5.85
C ILE A 304 -13.03 11.80 6.54
N LYS A 305 -13.04 11.73 7.87
CA LYS A 305 -14.06 12.35 8.72
C LYS A 305 -13.49 13.60 9.40
N PHE A 306 -14.21 14.71 9.27
CA PHE A 306 -13.89 15.98 9.90
C PHE A 306 -14.60 16.13 11.26
N GLU A 307 -14.08 16.99 12.14
CA GLU A 307 -14.66 17.22 13.48
C GLU A 307 -16.11 17.72 13.43
N ASP A 308 -16.50 18.40 12.36
CA ASP A 308 -17.88 18.86 12.15
C ASP A 308 -18.83 17.79 11.56
N GLY A 309 -18.33 16.56 11.38
CA GLY A 309 -19.10 15.42 10.92
C GLY A 309 -19.17 15.25 9.39
N GLU A 310 -18.56 16.15 8.60
CA GLU A 310 -18.44 15.95 7.16
C GLU A 310 -17.53 14.76 6.83
N ILE A 311 -17.89 13.99 5.79
CA ILE A 311 -17.16 12.77 5.39
C ILE A 311 -16.85 12.81 3.89
N VAL A 312 -15.56 12.74 3.55
CA VAL A 312 -15.09 12.47 2.19
C VAL A 312 -14.87 10.97 2.02
N LYS A 313 -15.60 10.35 1.10
CA LYS A 313 -15.71 8.89 1.00
C LYS A 313 -14.72 8.27 0.02
N PHE A 314 -13.70 7.57 0.50
CA PHE A 314 -12.81 6.79 -0.39
C PHE A 314 -13.14 5.30 -0.41
N TYR A 315 -13.98 4.82 0.51
CA TYR A 315 -14.27 3.40 0.66
C TYR A 315 -14.71 2.74 -0.65
N ASP A 316 -15.78 3.24 -1.28
CA ASP A 316 -16.32 2.63 -2.51
C ASP A 316 -15.29 2.63 -3.65
N ILE A 317 -14.62 3.78 -3.87
CA ILE A 317 -13.58 3.96 -4.91
C ILE A 317 -12.46 2.93 -4.74
N VAL A 318 -12.00 2.71 -3.52
CA VAL A 318 -10.90 1.80 -3.22
C VAL A 318 -11.36 0.35 -3.33
N MET A 319 -12.49 0.00 -2.72
CA MET A 319 -12.99 -1.38 -2.71
C MET A 319 -13.34 -1.88 -4.11
N GLU A 320 -13.93 -1.04 -4.96
CA GLU A 320 -14.20 -1.37 -6.37
C GLU A 320 -12.92 -1.63 -7.17
N ARG A 321 -11.80 -0.99 -6.80
CA ARG A 321 -10.51 -1.13 -7.48
C ARG A 321 -9.63 -2.23 -6.89
N ILE A 322 -9.99 -2.83 -5.77
CA ILE A 322 -9.29 -4.01 -5.24
C ILE A 322 -9.63 -5.23 -6.09
N HIS A 323 -8.67 -5.64 -6.91
CA HIS A 323 -8.82 -6.80 -7.78
C HIS A 323 -8.39 -8.08 -7.09
N TYR A 324 -7.51 -7.97 -6.10
CA TYR A 324 -7.03 -9.09 -5.32
C TYR A 324 -6.63 -8.65 -3.92
N LYS A 325 -7.17 -9.33 -2.91
CA LYS A 325 -6.93 -9.09 -1.49
C LYS A 325 -6.58 -10.41 -0.82
N THR A 326 -5.50 -10.46 -0.06
CA THR A 326 -5.20 -11.62 0.79
C THR A 326 -4.89 -11.19 2.20
N MET A 327 -5.38 -11.96 3.16
CA MET A 327 -5.07 -11.85 4.56
C MET A 327 -4.55 -13.21 5.04
N ASN A 328 -3.30 -13.25 5.53
CA ASN A 328 -2.60 -14.51 5.76
C ASN A 328 -2.01 -14.57 7.17
N PHE A 329 -2.35 -15.62 7.92
CA PHE A 329 -1.73 -15.86 9.22
C PHE A 329 -0.40 -16.60 9.05
N LEU A 330 0.69 -16.07 9.62
CA LEU A 330 1.97 -16.81 9.72
C LEU A 330 2.03 -17.54 11.05
N LYS A 331 2.00 -18.88 10.95
CA LYS A 331 2.30 -19.76 12.06
C LYS A 331 3.79 -20.11 12.04
N TYR A 332 4.57 -19.41 12.85
CA TYR A 332 6.01 -19.62 13.01
C TYR A 332 6.34 -20.64 14.10
#